data_AF-A0A8T3Y586-F1
#
_entry.id   AF-A0A8T3Y586-F1
#
_cell.length_a   1.000
_cell.length_b   1.000
_cell.length_c   1.000
_cell.angle_alpha   90.00
_cell.angle_beta   90.00
_cell.angle_gamma   90.00
#
_symmetry.space_group_name_H-M   'P 1'
#
loop_
_entity.id
_entity.type
_entity.pdbx_description
1 polymer ?
#
loop_
_entity_poly.entity_id
_entity_poly.type
_entity_poly.pdbx_seq_one_letter_code
_entity_poly.pdbx_strand_id
1 'polypeptide(L)'
;MNLAKFYTWIVGSLFLVAVGATLAIELSTKGATLEAGHKAAHVLIGIWAVFIVVKKWEPQYRMFALFNGILWGAVAIIGWTVPDFLGLTAFNRTDTILHTIVAGTGLFTGLKR
;
A
#
# COMPACT_ATOMS: atom_id res chain seq x y z
N MET A 1 -12.66 5.61 18.03
CA MET A 1 -12.39 4.64 16.95
C MET A 1 -10.96 4.16 17.10
N ASN A 2 -10.70 2.84 17.10
CA ASN A 2 -9.33 2.28 17.22
C ASN A 2 -8.46 2.85 16.07
N LEU A 3 -7.33 3.50 16.39
CA LEU A 3 -6.44 4.12 15.40
C LEU A 3 -5.99 3.12 14.33
N ALA A 4 -5.66 1.89 14.72
CA ALA A 4 -5.26 0.83 13.79
C ALA A 4 -6.41 0.41 12.86
N LYS A 5 -7.64 0.37 13.38
CA LYS A 5 -8.82 0.11 12.55
C LYS A 5 -9.04 1.23 11.53
N PHE A 6 -8.92 2.48 11.96
CA PHE A 6 -9.09 3.63 11.08
C PHE A 6 -8.01 3.65 9.98
N TYR A 7 -6.75 3.47 10.36
CA TYR A 7 -5.64 3.34 9.41
C TYR A 7 -5.87 2.21 8.40
N THR A 8 -6.23 1.01 8.88
CA THR A 8 -6.49 -0.17 8.02
C THR A 8 -7.60 0.13 7.02
N TRP A 9 -8.67 0.80 7.47
CA TRP A 9 -9.77 1.19 6.60
C TRP A 9 -9.35 2.20 5.53
N ILE A 10 -8.67 3.28 5.93
CA ILE A 10 -8.27 4.35 5.02
C ILE A 10 -7.26 3.86 3.98
N VAL A 11 -6.16 3.26 4.41
CA VAL A 11 -5.12 2.75 3.50
C VAL A 11 -5.68 1.63 2.62
N GLY A 12 -6.45 0.72 3.21
CA GLY A 12 -7.12 -0.35 2.47
C GLY A 12 -8.03 0.18 1.36
N SER A 13 -8.85 1.19 1.68
CA SER A 13 -9.77 1.79 0.72
C SER A 13 -9.03 2.55 -0.38
N LEU A 14 -7.94 3.26 -0.07
CA LEU A 14 -7.13 3.95 -1.07
C LEU A 14 -6.47 2.96 -2.04
N PHE A 15 -5.88 1.89 -1.52
CA PHE A 15 -5.28 0.85 -2.36
C PHE A 15 -6.32 0.14 -3.22
N LEU A 16 -7.49 -0.17 -2.65
CA LEU A 16 -8.54 -0.84 -3.41
C LEU A 16 -9.15 0.06 -4.49
N VAL A 17 -9.52 1.29 -4.14
CA VAL A 17 -10.31 2.17 -5.01
C VAL A 17 -9.40 3.00 -5.91
N ALA A 18 -8.48 3.78 -5.35
CA ALA A 18 -7.65 4.69 -6.13
C ALA A 18 -6.65 3.91 -6.99
N VAL A 19 -5.88 3.00 -6.39
CA VAL A 19 -4.93 2.19 -7.16
C VAL A 19 -5.67 1.22 -8.08
N GLY A 20 -6.80 0.65 -7.67
CA GLY A 20 -7.65 -0.18 -8.52
C GLY A 20 -8.15 0.53 -9.77
N ALA A 21 -8.57 1.80 -9.66
CA ALA A 21 -8.93 2.61 -10.82
C ALA A 21 -7.72 2.81 -11.76
N THR A 22 -6.54 3.10 -11.22
CA THR A 22 -5.33 3.27 -12.04
C THR A 22 -4.81 1.95 -12.64
N LEU A 23 -5.09 0.81 -12.02
CA LEU A 23 -4.81 -0.53 -12.57
C LEU A 23 -5.72 -0.82 -13.76
N ALA A 24 -7.02 -0.55 -13.63
CA ALA A 24 -7.97 -0.73 -14.72
C ALA A 24 -7.57 0.10 -15.96
N ILE A 25 -7.13 1.35 -15.74
CA ILE A 25 -6.62 2.22 -16.82
C ILE A 25 -5.32 1.65 -17.42
N GLU A 26 -4.37 1.19 -16.60
CA GLU A 26 -3.12 0.60 -17.10
C GLU A 26 -3.39 -0.64 -17.95
N LEU A 27 -4.24 -1.55 -17.47
CA LEU A 27 -4.62 -2.77 -18.18
C LEU A 27 -5.34 -2.46 -19.50
N SER A 28 -6.22 -1.46 -19.53
CA SER A 28 -6.96 -1.11 -20.74
C SER A 28 -6.14 -0.35 -21.77
N THR A 29 -5.08 0.35 -21.35
CA THR A 29 -4.25 1.19 -22.26
C THR A 29 -2.94 0.52 -22.68
N LYS A 30 -2.33 -0.29 -21.80
CA LYS A 30 -0.99 -0.87 -22.01
C LYS A 30 -0.93 -2.39 -21.78
N GLY A 31 -1.97 -2.99 -21.23
CA GLY A 31 -2.02 -4.43 -20.98
C GLY A 31 -1.26 -4.88 -19.71
N ALA A 32 -0.84 -6.14 -19.68
CA ALA A 32 -0.18 -6.75 -18.52
C ALA A 32 1.31 -6.36 -18.44
N THR A 33 1.58 -5.15 -17.96
CA THR A 33 2.93 -4.60 -17.73
C THR A 33 3.44 -4.92 -16.32
N LEU A 34 4.74 -4.70 -16.08
CA LEU A 34 5.31 -4.77 -14.72
C LEU A 34 4.66 -3.74 -13.79
N GLU A 35 4.28 -2.57 -14.32
CA GLU A 35 3.53 -1.55 -13.61
C GLU A 35 2.11 -2.01 -13.25
N ALA A 36 1.43 -2.73 -14.15
CA ALA A 36 0.15 -3.37 -13.83
C ALA A 36 0.31 -4.40 -12.70
N GLY A 37 1.41 -5.17 -12.71
CA GLY A 37 1.75 -6.09 -11.60
C GLY A 37 1.94 -5.39 -10.26
N HIS A 38 2.66 -4.27 -10.26
CA HIS A 38 2.85 -3.40 -9.08
C HIS A 38 1.50 -2.88 -8.53
N LYS A 39 0.65 -2.33 -9.40
CA LYS A 39 -0.68 -1.83 -9.01
C LYS A 39 -1.60 -2.96 -8.54
N ALA A 40 -1.49 -4.16 -9.14
CA ALA A 40 -2.22 -5.33 -8.68
C ALA A 40 -1.81 -5.75 -7.26
N ALA A 41 -0.52 -5.70 -6.92
CA ALA A 41 -0.05 -5.98 -5.56
C ALA A 41 -0.68 -5.01 -4.53
N HIS A 42 -0.72 -3.72 -4.85
CA HIS A 42 -1.44 -2.72 -4.04
C HIS A 42 -2.91 -3.07 -3.85
N VAL A 43 -3.63 -3.37 -4.94
CA VAL A 43 -5.06 -3.73 -4.88
C VAL A 43 -5.29 -4.97 -4.01
N LEU A 44 -4.46 -6.02 -4.13
CA LEU A 44 -4.56 -7.23 -3.31
C LEU A 44 -4.36 -6.91 -1.81
N ILE A 45 -3.41 -6.05 -1.47
CA ILE A 45 -3.22 -5.56 -0.09
C ILE A 45 -4.45 -4.75 0.37
N GLY A 46 -5.02 -3.93 -0.52
CA GLY A 46 -6.26 -3.20 -0.27
C GLY A 46 -7.46 -4.11 0.03
N ILE A 47 -7.63 -5.18 -0.76
CA ILE A 47 -8.66 -6.21 -0.54
C ILE A 47 -8.48 -6.85 0.84
N TRP A 48 -7.26 -7.25 1.19
CA TRP A 48 -6.96 -7.84 2.50
C TRP A 48 -7.32 -6.89 3.65
N ALA A 49 -6.92 -5.62 3.56
CA ALA A 49 -7.22 -4.60 4.55
C ALA A 49 -8.72 -4.38 4.75
N VAL A 50 -9.45 -4.18 3.65
CA VAL A 50 -10.92 -3.99 3.69
C VAL A 50 -11.61 -5.22 4.25
N PHE A 51 -11.17 -6.42 3.84
CA PHE A 51 -11.71 -7.68 4.35
C PHE A 51 -11.56 -7.79 5.87
N ILE A 52 -10.37 -7.49 6.42
CA ILE A 52 -10.11 -7.48 7.87
C ILE A 52 -11.09 -6.54 8.59
N VAL A 53 -11.34 -5.34 8.04
CA VAL A 53 -12.25 -4.35 8.66
C VAL A 53 -13.71 -4.78 8.58
N VAL A 54 -14.17 -5.23 7.42
CA VAL A 54 -15.55 -5.72 7.21
C VAL A 54 -15.84 -6.89 8.15
N LYS A 55 -14.89 -7.81 8.32
CA LYS A 55 -15.02 -8.97 9.22
C LYS A 55 -14.80 -8.65 10.70
N LYS A 56 -14.51 -7.39 11.05
CA LYS A 56 -14.26 -6.94 12.43
C LYS A 56 -13.14 -7.71 13.15
N TRP A 57 -12.09 -8.11 12.43
CA TRP A 57 -10.98 -8.89 12.99
C TRP A 57 -9.98 -8.01 13.74
N GLU A 58 -10.27 -7.69 14.99
CA GLU A 58 -9.53 -6.68 15.76
C GLU A 58 -8.02 -6.91 15.90
N PRO A 59 -7.52 -8.13 16.16
CA PRO A 59 -6.08 -8.37 16.26
C PRO A 59 -5.33 -8.06 14.94
N GLN A 60 -6.02 -8.19 13.81
CA GLN A 60 -5.45 -8.05 12.48
C GLN A 60 -5.25 -6.59 12.06
N TYR A 61 -5.93 -5.62 12.68
CA TYR A 61 -5.72 -4.20 12.34
C TYR A 61 -4.29 -3.73 12.60
N ARG A 62 -3.74 -4.14 13.75
CA ARG A 62 -2.37 -3.77 14.14
C ARG A 62 -1.34 -4.55 13.35
N MET A 63 -1.59 -5.84 13.12
CA MET A 63 -0.72 -6.68 12.28
C MET A 63 -0.66 -6.15 10.85
N PHE A 64 -1.80 -5.76 10.28
CA PHE A 64 -1.85 -5.09 8.99
C PHE A 64 -1.03 -3.79 8.99
N ALA A 65 -1.26 -2.91 9.97
CA ALA A 65 -0.54 -1.63 10.04
C ALA A 65 0.98 -1.81 10.10
N LEU A 66 1.45 -2.75 10.92
CA LEU A 66 2.87 -3.05 11.07
C LEU A 66 3.45 -3.69 9.79
N PHE A 67 2.79 -4.71 9.24
CA PHE A 67 3.22 -5.36 8.01
C PHE A 67 3.29 -4.37 6.85
N ASN A 68 2.24 -3.55 6.69
CA ASN A 68 2.17 -2.51 5.66
C ASN A 68 3.30 -1.50 5.86
N GLY A 69 3.55 -1.07 7.10
CA GLY A 69 4.64 -0.18 7.44
C GLY A 69 6.02 -0.72 7.03
N ILE A 70 6.30 -1.99 7.35
CA ILE A 70 7.56 -2.66 7.03
C ILE A 70 7.71 -2.84 5.51
N LEU A 71 6.68 -3.34 4.84
CA LEU A 71 6.70 -3.62 3.40
C LEU A 71 7.00 -2.35 2.60
N TRP A 72 6.22 -1.29 2.81
CA TRP A 72 6.42 -0.03 2.08
C TRP A 72 7.67 0.71 2.53
N GLY A 73 8.14 0.48 3.76
CA GLY A 73 9.44 0.97 4.22
C GLY A 73 10.58 0.37 3.41
N ALA A 74 10.56 -0.94 3.16
CA ALA A 74 11.54 -1.60 2.31
C ALA A 74 11.49 -1.07 0.86
N VAL A 75 10.29 -0.93 0.29
CA VAL A 75 10.11 -0.36 -1.07
C VAL A 75 10.60 1.09 -1.14
N ALA A 76 10.31 1.91 -0.14
CA ALA A 76 10.76 3.30 -0.07
C ALA A 76 12.29 3.40 0.04
N ILE A 77 12.92 2.56 0.87
CA ILE A 77 14.39 2.50 0.96
C ILE A 77 15.00 2.17 -0.41
N ILE A 78 14.42 1.20 -1.13
CA ILE A 78 14.86 0.89 -2.49
C ILE A 78 14.65 2.11 -3.41
N GLY A 79 13.49 2.76 -3.40
CA GLY A 79 13.23 3.94 -4.24
C GLY A 79 14.15 5.12 -3.96
N TRP A 80 14.54 5.34 -2.70
CA TRP A 80 15.50 6.37 -2.34
C TRP A 80 16.95 6.03 -2.73
N THR A 81 17.30 4.75 -2.78
CA THR A 81 18.68 4.29 -3.11
C THR A 81 18.89 4.01 -4.59
N VAL A 82 17.83 3.58 -5.29
CA VAL A 82 17.82 3.20 -6.70
C VAL A 82 16.56 3.78 -7.35
N PRO A 83 16.54 5.10 -7.63
CA PRO A 83 15.39 5.73 -8.27
C PRO A 83 15.12 5.13 -9.66
N ASP A 84 13.86 5.05 -10.04
CA ASP A 84 13.38 4.52 -11.32
C ASP A 84 13.84 3.06 -11.60
N PHE A 85 14.00 2.25 -10.54
CA PHE A 85 14.38 0.84 -10.64
C PHE A 85 13.49 0.09 -11.64
N LEU A 86 14.11 -0.50 -12.67
CA LEU A 86 13.47 -1.21 -13.78
C LEU A 86 12.43 -0.39 -14.58
N GLY A 87 12.50 0.94 -14.52
CA GLY A 87 11.54 1.83 -15.17
C GLY A 87 10.13 1.78 -14.55
N LEU A 88 9.99 1.22 -13.34
CA LEU A 88 8.72 1.17 -12.63
C LEU A 88 8.39 2.52 -12.00
N THR A 89 7.15 2.96 -12.15
CA THR A 89 6.71 4.20 -11.52
C THR A 89 6.68 4.09 -9.99
N ALA A 90 6.61 2.86 -9.46
CA ALA A 90 6.78 2.53 -8.05
C ALA A 90 8.04 3.15 -7.38
N PHE A 91 9.08 3.41 -8.18
CA PHE A 91 10.36 3.94 -7.72
C PHE A 91 10.65 5.35 -8.25
N ASN A 92 9.64 6.01 -8.83
CA ASN A 92 9.75 7.43 -9.10
C ASN A 92 9.71 8.22 -7.78
N ARG A 93 10.07 9.50 -7.84
CA ARG A 93 10.14 10.35 -6.64
C ARG A 93 8.80 10.46 -5.90
N THR A 94 7.69 10.58 -6.62
CA THR A 94 6.36 10.75 -6.02
C THR A 94 5.93 9.49 -5.29
N ASP A 95 6.03 8.33 -5.92
CA ASP A 95 5.68 7.05 -5.31
C ASP A 95 6.61 6.73 -4.13
N THR A 96 7.90 7.04 -4.25
CA THR A 96 8.85 6.85 -3.14
C THR A 96 8.45 7.68 -1.91
N ILE A 97 7.98 8.92 -2.11
CA ILE A 97 7.44 9.76 -1.02
C ILE A 97 6.16 9.14 -0.45
N LEU A 98 5.24 8.68 -1.30
CA LEU A 98 3.99 8.04 -0.85
C LEU A 98 4.28 6.76 -0.05
N HIS A 99 5.17 5.89 -0.52
CA HIS A 99 5.61 4.71 0.20
C HIS A 99 6.27 5.07 1.53
N THR A 100 7.04 6.16 1.60
CA THR A 100 7.64 6.66 2.85
C THR A 100 6.55 7.08 3.85
N ILE A 101 5.52 7.80 3.40
CA ILE A 101 4.40 8.23 4.24
C ILE A 101 3.62 7.03 4.75
N VAL A 102 3.29 6.08 3.88
CA VAL A 102 2.59 4.85 4.26
C VAL A 102 3.43 4.00 5.21
N ALA A 103 4.75 3.93 5.00
CA ALA A 103 5.69 3.24 5.88
C ALA A 103 5.68 3.85 7.29
N GLY A 104 5.91 5.16 7.39
CA GLY A 104 5.97 5.86 8.68
C GLY A 104 4.64 5.80 9.44
N THR A 105 3.52 6.05 8.76
CA THR A 105 2.19 6.01 9.37
C THR A 105 1.78 4.59 9.79
N GLY A 106 2.14 3.57 9.00
CA GLY A 106 1.92 2.16 9.31
C GLY A 106 2.72 1.67 10.52
N LEU A 107 4.03 1.95 10.55
CA LEU A 107 4.90 1.61 11.68
C LEU A 107 4.44 2.29 12.96
N PHE A 108 4.17 3.60 12.91
CA PHE A 108 3.65 4.35 14.06
C PHE A 108 2.35 3.73 14.58
N THR A 109 1.41 3.42 13.69
CA THR A 109 0.11 2.86 14.06
C THR A 109 0.22 1.45 14.60
N GLY A 110 1.08 0.60 14.03
CA GLY A 110 1.27 -0.78 14.48
C GLY A 110 1.95 -0.87 15.85
N LEU A 111 2.94 -0.01 16.10
CA LEU A 111 3.73 0.02 17.35
C LEU A 111 3.00 0.70 18.50
N LYS A 112 2.11 1.66 18.24
CA LYS A 112 1.36 2.37 19.28
C LYS A 112 0.42 1.41 20.00
N ARG A 113 0.58 1.31 21.33
CA ARG A 113 -0.22 0.43 22.20
C ARG A 113 -1.67 0.89 22.27
#